data_AF-A0A7C1KIS7-F1
#
_entry.id   AF-A0A7C1KIS7-F1
#
_cell.length_a   1.000
_cell.length_b   1.000
_cell.length_c   1.000
_cell.angle_alpha   90.00
_cell.angle_beta   90.00
_cell.angle_gamma   90.00
#
_symmetry.space_group_name_H-M   'P 1'
#
loop_
_entity.id
_entity.type
_entity.pdbx_description
1 polymer ?
#
loop_
_entity_poly.entity_id
_entity_poly.type
_entity_poly.pdbx_seq_one_letter_code
_entity_poly.pdbx_strand_id
1 'polypeptide(L)'
;MDIEGGCEWPDLITTAGPIGNILIFSQRVVEVLQRAAVTGFKPYPVVIKSIENEQLRHAPRPQYYYFHFLGRIDIDLERSGLGFLSTCPVCGGYSWDSDKPNPQPEKYVPLPDTWDGGDFIRLRNLQTWHNFCSEKVLLLAREHRWTNFRFDTMGSTIRWALQGPGVDYLGPAWPPKWYPDPPYFGKSVREWV
;
A
#
# COMPACT_ATOMS: atom_id res chain seq x y z
N MET A 1 1.62 -19.98 1.07
CA MET A 1 1.13 -18.74 1.71
C MET A 1 0.08 -19.21 2.66
N ASP A 2 0.33 -18.93 3.92
CA ASP A 2 -0.45 -19.40 5.05
C ASP A 2 -1.21 -18.20 5.62
N ILE A 3 -2.44 -18.44 6.10
CA ILE A 3 -3.34 -17.39 6.60
C ILE A 3 -3.52 -17.64 8.10
N GLU A 4 -2.95 -16.75 8.92
CA GLU A 4 -2.74 -16.97 10.35
C GLU A 4 -3.89 -16.47 11.26
N GLY A 5 -5.02 -16.01 10.70
CA GLY A 5 -6.13 -15.52 11.51
C GLY A 5 -7.39 -15.12 10.72
N GLY A 6 -8.49 -14.92 11.45
CA GLY A 6 -9.81 -14.56 10.89
C GLY A 6 -10.73 -15.76 10.70
N CYS A 7 -12.04 -15.49 10.69
CA CYS A 7 -13.10 -16.49 10.47
C CYS A 7 -13.64 -16.45 9.03
N GLU A 8 -13.25 -15.43 8.26
CA GLU A 8 -13.75 -15.13 6.92
C GLU A 8 -12.59 -14.79 5.97
N TRP A 9 -12.78 -15.10 4.69
CA TRP A 9 -11.81 -14.80 3.64
C TRP A 9 -11.72 -13.28 3.41
N PRO A 10 -10.54 -12.64 3.60
CA PRO A 10 -10.42 -11.19 3.47
C PRO A 10 -10.36 -10.74 2.01
N ASP A 11 -10.72 -9.49 1.74
CA ASP A 11 -10.63 -8.90 0.40
C ASP A 11 -9.18 -8.60 -0.04
N LEU A 12 -8.28 -8.40 0.93
CA LEU A 12 -6.84 -8.26 0.73
C LEU A 12 -6.09 -9.28 1.59
N ILE A 13 -5.15 -10.01 1.00
CA ILE A 13 -4.15 -10.80 1.71
C ILE A 13 -2.80 -10.11 1.51
N THR A 14 -2.11 -9.84 2.62
CA THR A 14 -0.76 -9.27 2.64
C THR A 14 0.22 -10.32 3.11
N THR A 15 1.34 -10.49 2.41
CA THR A 15 2.44 -11.31 2.93
C THR A 15 3.46 -10.45 3.64
N ALA A 16 3.83 -10.82 4.86
CA ALA A 16 5.11 -10.43 5.43
C ALA A 16 6.15 -11.46 4.97
N GLY A 17 7.10 -11.04 4.13
CA GLY A 17 8.18 -11.92 3.68
C GLY A 17 9.43 -11.13 3.27
N PRO A 18 10.59 -11.81 3.16
CA PRO A 18 11.86 -11.16 2.80
C PRO A 18 11.87 -10.56 1.39
N ILE A 19 10.87 -10.89 0.56
CA ILE A 19 10.70 -10.43 -0.83
C ILE A 19 9.69 -9.27 -0.92
N GLY A 20 9.35 -8.63 0.20
CA GLY A 20 8.47 -7.46 0.28
C GLY A 20 6.98 -7.80 0.43
N ASN A 21 6.17 -6.73 0.55
CA ASN A 21 4.73 -6.83 0.75
C ASN A 21 4.03 -7.15 -0.58
N ILE A 22 3.70 -8.43 -0.81
CA ILE A 22 2.84 -8.84 -1.90
C ILE A 22 1.39 -8.59 -1.48
N LEU A 23 0.66 -7.86 -2.34
CA LEU A 23 -0.77 -7.61 -2.19
C LEU A 23 -1.55 -8.56 -3.09
N ILE A 24 -2.47 -9.32 -2.49
CA ILE A 24 -3.31 -10.29 -3.18
C ILE A 24 -4.78 -9.97 -2.94
N PHE A 25 -5.52 -9.75 -4.01
CA PHE A 25 -6.87 -9.20 -4.00
C PHE A 25 -7.91 -10.28 -4.30
N SER A 26 -9.04 -10.25 -3.60
CA SER A 26 -10.16 -11.15 -3.86
C SER A 26 -10.81 -10.85 -5.22
N GLN A 27 -11.47 -11.85 -5.81
CA GLN A 27 -12.21 -11.70 -7.06
C GLN A 27 -13.23 -10.56 -7.01
N ARG A 28 -13.94 -10.40 -5.88
CA ARG A 28 -14.90 -9.32 -5.69
C ARG A 28 -14.26 -7.94 -5.84
N VAL A 29 -13.04 -7.75 -5.31
CA VAL A 29 -12.29 -6.51 -5.51
C VAL A 29 -12.00 -6.31 -6.99
N VAL A 30 -11.46 -7.34 -7.68
CA VAL A 30 -11.15 -7.25 -9.12
C VAL A 30 -12.36 -6.85 -9.95
N GLU A 31 -13.52 -7.45 -9.70
CA GLU A 31 -14.76 -7.15 -10.41
C GLU A 31 -15.23 -5.71 -10.20
N VAL A 32 -15.14 -5.20 -8.96
CA VAL A 32 -15.47 -3.80 -8.66
C VAL A 32 -14.52 -2.86 -9.41
N LEU A 33 -13.21 -3.12 -9.35
CA LEU A 33 -12.20 -2.32 -10.02
C LEU A 33 -12.41 -2.27 -11.53
N GLN A 34 -12.74 -3.41 -12.14
CA GLN A 34 -13.03 -3.51 -13.57
C GLN A 34 -14.31 -2.74 -13.95
N ARG A 35 -15.40 -2.90 -13.19
CA ARG A 35 -16.66 -2.16 -13.42
C ARG A 35 -16.48 -0.65 -13.30
N ALA A 36 -15.65 -0.21 -12.36
CA ALA A 36 -15.35 1.21 -12.15
C ALA A 36 -14.27 1.76 -13.11
N ALA A 37 -13.82 0.98 -14.10
CA ALA A 37 -12.75 1.34 -15.03
C ALA A 37 -11.49 1.86 -14.30
N VAL A 38 -11.07 1.15 -13.24
CA VAL A 38 -9.82 1.42 -12.54
C VAL A 38 -8.65 0.95 -13.40
N THR A 39 -7.59 1.74 -13.47
CA THR A 39 -6.43 1.52 -14.36
C THR A 39 -5.14 1.26 -13.59
N GLY A 40 -4.03 1.01 -14.30
CA GLY A 40 -2.71 0.89 -13.69
C GLY A 40 -2.43 -0.46 -13.03
N PHE A 41 -3.18 -1.52 -13.32
CA PHE A 41 -2.88 -2.86 -12.83
C PHE A 41 -3.16 -3.96 -13.86
N LYS A 42 -2.47 -5.08 -13.71
CA LYS A 42 -2.76 -6.33 -14.41
C LYS A 42 -2.92 -7.47 -13.40
N PRO A 43 -4.10 -8.11 -13.32
CA PRO A 43 -4.34 -9.20 -12.39
C PRO A 43 -3.79 -10.52 -12.92
N TYR A 44 -3.22 -11.33 -12.02
CA TYR A 44 -2.73 -12.68 -12.26
C TYR A 44 -3.32 -13.62 -11.21
N PRO A 45 -3.99 -14.73 -11.61
CA PRO A 45 -4.63 -15.62 -10.64
C PRO A 45 -3.58 -16.26 -9.73
N VAL A 46 -3.93 -16.33 -8.44
CA VAL A 46 -3.11 -16.96 -7.39
C VAL A 46 -3.79 -18.24 -6.93
N VAL A 47 -2.97 -19.25 -6.65
CA VAL A 47 -3.41 -20.51 -6.02
C VAL A 47 -2.90 -20.55 -4.58
N ILE A 48 -3.84 -20.62 -3.64
CA ILE A 48 -3.54 -20.87 -2.22
C ILE A 48 -3.34 -22.38 -2.04
N LYS A 49 -2.12 -22.79 -1.68
CA LYS A 49 -1.71 -24.20 -1.58
C LYS A 49 -2.07 -24.85 -0.25
N SER A 50 -2.01 -24.08 0.84
CA SER A 50 -2.21 -24.52 2.21
C SER A 50 -3.06 -23.49 2.94
N ILE A 51 -3.89 -23.96 3.86
CA ILE A 51 -4.72 -23.11 4.72
C ILE A 51 -4.53 -23.67 6.12
N GLU A 52 -3.86 -22.96 7.00
CA GLU A 52 -3.62 -23.45 8.36
C GLU A 52 -4.88 -23.34 9.21
N ASN A 53 -5.60 -22.22 9.10
CA ASN A 53 -6.85 -21.96 9.81
C ASN A 53 -7.98 -22.93 9.40
N GLU A 54 -8.50 -23.67 10.38
CA GLU A 54 -9.54 -24.70 10.17
C GLU A 54 -10.86 -24.11 9.66
N GLN A 55 -11.29 -22.95 10.17
CA GLN A 55 -12.54 -22.32 9.77
C GLN A 55 -12.52 -21.91 8.30
N LEU A 56 -11.41 -21.33 7.84
CA LEU A 56 -11.23 -20.94 6.43
C LEU A 56 -11.18 -22.13 5.47
N ARG A 57 -10.74 -23.31 5.92
CA ARG A 57 -10.78 -24.54 5.09
C ARG A 57 -12.20 -24.92 4.70
N HIS A 58 -13.18 -24.63 5.56
CA HIS A 58 -14.58 -25.00 5.36
C HIS A 58 -15.42 -23.88 4.74
N ALA A 59 -14.94 -22.63 4.76
CA ALA A 59 -15.60 -21.50 4.13
C ALA A 59 -15.41 -21.50 2.59
N PRO A 60 -16.42 -21.07 1.80
CA PRO A 60 -16.27 -20.89 0.35
C PRO A 60 -15.09 -19.97 0.02
N ARG A 61 -14.08 -20.50 -0.69
CA ARG A 61 -12.85 -19.78 -1.00
C ARG A 61 -13.02 -18.89 -2.25
N PRO A 62 -12.79 -17.57 -2.16
CA PRO A 62 -12.74 -16.70 -3.34
C PRO A 62 -11.55 -17.06 -4.24
N GLN A 63 -11.69 -16.77 -5.54
CA GLN A 63 -10.50 -16.66 -6.39
C GLN A 63 -9.70 -15.42 -5.99
N TYR A 64 -8.38 -15.54 -5.93
CA TYR A 64 -7.48 -14.46 -5.56
C TYR A 64 -6.54 -14.10 -6.72
N TYR A 65 -6.06 -12.86 -6.72
CA TYR A 65 -5.23 -12.30 -7.78
C TYR A 65 -4.06 -11.49 -7.22
N TYR A 66 -2.86 -11.73 -7.74
CA TYR A 66 -1.72 -10.84 -7.60
C TYR A 66 -1.83 -9.74 -8.65
N PHE A 67 -1.54 -8.49 -8.28
CA PHE A 67 -1.52 -7.37 -9.22
C PHE A 67 -0.09 -6.99 -9.58
N HIS A 68 0.19 -6.96 -10.88
CA HIS A 68 1.33 -6.21 -11.39
C HIS A 68 0.91 -4.76 -11.63
N PHE A 69 1.50 -3.82 -10.89
CA PHE A 69 1.17 -2.40 -10.98
C PHE A 69 1.88 -1.78 -12.19
N LEU A 70 1.10 -1.10 -13.02
CA LEU A 70 1.50 -0.54 -14.31
C LEU A 70 1.55 0.99 -14.28
N GLY A 71 0.73 1.65 -13.46
CA GLY A 71 0.75 3.11 -13.33
C GLY A 71 2.06 3.60 -12.75
N ARG A 72 2.46 4.81 -13.12
CA ARG A 72 3.76 5.40 -12.80
C ARG A 72 3.63 6.87 -12.40
N ILE A 73 4.43 7.24 -11.41
CA ILE A 73 4.69 8.63 -11.01
C ILE A 73 6.15 8.72 -10.57
N ASP A 74 6.76 9.88 -10.71
CA ASP A 74 8.06 10.19 -10.15
C ASP A 74 7.92 10.94 -8.81
N ILE A 75 8.93 10.82 -7.96
CA ILE A 75 9.06 11.64 -6.75
C ILE A 75 10.26 12.58 -6.85
N ASP A 76 10.20 13.67 -6.09
CA ASP A 76 11.37 14.50 -5.84
C ASP A 76 12.29 13.78 -4.83
N LEU A 77 13.38 13.19 -5.31
CA LEU A 77 14.31 12.43 -4.47
C LEU A 77 14.94 13.32 -3.39
N GLU A 78 15.31 14.55 -3.72
CA GLU A 78 15.94 15.48 -2.78
C GLU A 78 14.96 15.85 -1.66
N ARG A 79 13.75 16.29 -2.01
CA ARG A 79 12.72 16.66 -1.03
C ARG A 79 12.14 15.47 -0.26
N SER A 80 12.38 14.25 -0.75
CA SER A 80 12.04 12.99 -0.06
C SER A 80 13.15 12.49 0.88
N GLY A 81 14.28 13.22 0.99
CA GLY A 81 15.42 12.85 1.84
C GLY A 81 16.36 11.83 1.21
N LEU A 82 16.29 11.65 -0.11
CA LEU A 82 17.02 10.65 -0.89
C LEU A 82 17.93 11.26 -1.97
N GLY A 83 18.24 12.56 -1.89
CA GLY A 83 19.07 13.26 -2.89
C GLY A 83 20.48 12.72 -3.06
N PHE A 84 20.96 11.89 -2.13
CA PHE A 84 22.26 11.21 -2.20
C PHE A 84 22.23 9.90 -3.00
N LEU A 85 21.04 9.41 -3.39
CA LEU A 85 20.92 8.16 -4.14
C LEU A 85 21.16 8.39 -5.64
N SER A 86 22.01 7.53 -6.21
CA SER A 86 22.08 7.35 -7.66
C SER A 86 21.15 6.20 -8.06
N THR A 87 20.12 6.53 -8.84
CA THR A 87 19.13 5.57 -9.34
C THR A 87 19.35 5.28 -10.81
N CYS A 88 19.13 4.04 -11.23
CA CYS A 88 19.10 3.65 -12.63
C CYS A 88 17.99 4.42 -13.37
N PRO A 89 18.29 5.13 -14.46
CA PRO A 89 17.29 5.93 -15.19
C PRO A 89 16.23 5.07 -15.90
N VAL A 90 16.45 3.76 -16.03
CA VAL A 90 15.53 2.84 -16.72
C VAL A 90 14.58 2.15 -15.74
N CYS A 91 15.10 1.61 -14.63
CA CYS A 91 14.31 0.79 -13.70
C CYS A 91 14.09 1.42 -12.32
N GLY A 92 14.70 2.57 -12.03
CA GLY A 92 14.66 3.20 -10.70
C GLY A 92 15.42 2.44 -9.62
N GLY A 93 16.03 1.29 -9.96
CA GLY A 93 16.85 0.51 -9.05
C GLY A 93 18.09 1.29 -8.63
N TYR A 94 18.50 1.15 -7.38
CA TYR A 94 19.68 1.81 -6.84
C TYR A 94 20.57 0.78 -6.15
N SER A 95 21.87 1.08 -6.11
CA SER A 95 22.82 0.35 -5.28
C SER A 95 22.98 1.11 -3.97
N TRP A 96 23.03 0.37 -2.86
CA TRP A 96 23.40 0.92 -1.57
C TRP A 96 24.42 -0.01 -0.93
N ASP A 97 25.22 0.56 -0.03
CA ASP A 97 26.13 -0.19 0.82
C ASP A 97 25.31 -1.09 1.75
N SER A 98 25.39 -2.40 1.56
CA SER A 98 24.62 -3.39 2.33
C SER A 98 24.98 -3.43 3.81
N ASP A 99 26.14 -2.87 4.19
CA ASP A 99 26.56 -2.76 5.59
C ASP A 99 25.85 -1.59 6.30
N LYS A 100 25.13 -0.75 5.55
CA LYS A 100 24.32 0.35 6.07
C LYS A 100 22.82 0.03 5.98
N PRO A 101 22.00 0.61 6.88
CA PRO A 101 20.56 0.52 6.75
C PRO A 101 20.10 0.96 5.36
N ASN A 102 19.17 0.20 4.77
CA ASN A 102 18.61 0.54 3.47
C ASN A 102 18.03 1.97 3.53
N PRO A 103 18.46 2.89 2.64
CA PRO A 103 17.91 4.23 2.52
C PRO A 103 16.38 4.22 2.50
N GLN A 104 15.78 4.93 3.44
CA GLN A 104 14.33 5.14 3.49
C GLN A 104 14.03 6.63 3.27
N PRO A 105 13.04 6.97 2.44
CA PRO A 105 12.60 8.35 2.34
C PRO A 105 11.97 8.79 3.65
N GLU A 106 12.16 10.07 4.03
CA GLU A 106 11.44 10.62 5.18
C GLU A 106 9.93 10.65 4.91
N LYS A 107 9.57 11.02 3.68
CA LYS A 107 8.22 11.03 3.09
C LYS A 107 8.37 10.93 1.57
N TYR A 108 7.31 10.54 0.87
CA TYR A 108 7.31 10.60 -0.59
C TYR A 108 6.75 11.95 -1.05
N VAL A 109 7.54 12.73 -1.79
CA VAL A 109 7.10 13.99 -2.40
C VAL A 109 6.81 13.73 -3.88
N PRO A 110 5.55 13.54 -4.29
CA PRO A 110 5.23 13.28 -5.69
C PRO A 110 5.54 14.48 -6.59
N LEU A 111 5.89 14.20 -7.85
CA LEU A 111 5.96 15.16 -8.94
C LEU A 111 4.69 15.00 -9.80
N PRO A 112 3.62 15.80 -9.57
CA PRO A 112 2.30 15.54 -10.15
C PRO A 112 2.29 15.47 -11.68
N ASP A 113 3.10 16.31 -12.34
CA ASP A 113 3.19 16.40 -13.81
C ASP A 113 3.79 15.14 -14.45
N THR A 114 4.33 14.20 -13.67
CA THR A 114 4.90 12.94 -14.14
C THR A 114 3.94 11.75 -14.04
N TRP A 115 2.77 11.95 -13.42
CA TRP A 115 1.77 10.91 -13.23
C TRP A 115 1.10 10.56 -14.56
N ASP A 116 1.06 9.27 -14.88
CA ASP A 116 0.43 8.75 -16.10
C ASP A 116 -1.10 8.56 -16.01
N GLY A 117 -1.72 8.97 -14.90
CA GLY A 117 -3.16 8.84 -14.65
C GLY A 117 -3.60 7.44 -14.19
N GLY A 118 -2.66 6.50 -14.00
CA GLY A 118 -2.99 5.17 -13.49
C GLY A 118 -3.48 5.20 -12.03
N ASP A 119 -4.46 4.37 -11.69
CA ASP A 119 -5.01 4.31 -10.33
C ASP A 119 -4.20 3.42 -9.37
N PHE A 120 -3.53 2.38 -9.88
CA PHE A 120 -2.53 1.61 -9.13
C PHE A 120 -1.14 1.99 -9.62
N ILE A 121 -0.30 2.48 -8.72
CA ILE A 121 0.88 3.27 -9.07
C ILE A 121 2.13 2.69 -8.41
N ARG A 122 3.24 2.70 -9.16
CA ARG A 122 4.61 2.54 -8.64
C ARG A 122 5.44 3.76 -8.96
N LEU A 123 6.49 3.95 -8.17
CA LEU A 123 7.49 4.97 -8.48
C LEU A 123 8.34 4.51 -9.66
N ARG A 124 8.54 5.39 -10.64
CA ARG A 124 9.37 5.10 -11.82
C ARG A 124 10.84 5.39 -11.54
N ASN A 125 11.13 6.50 -10.87
CA ASN A 125 12.50 6.91 -10.52
C ASN A 125 13.03 6.37 -9.18
N LEU A 126 12.28 5.51 -8.48
CA LEU A 126 12.75 4.85 -7.25
C LEU A 126 12.14 3.46 -7.08
N GLN A 127 12.95 2.43 -7.08
CA GLN A 127 12.46 1.08 -6.76
C GLN A 127 12.15 0.97 -5.26
N THR A 128 10.88 0.73 -4.91
CA THR A 128 10.42 0.59 -3.52
C THR A 128 9.41 -0.55 -3.40
N TRP A 129 9.28 -1.10 -2.19
CA TRP A 129 8.26 -2.10 -1.85
C TRP A 129 6.89 -1.49 -1.53
N HIS A 130 6.81 -0.16 -1.47
CA HIS A 130 5.57 0.56 -1.27
C HIS A 130 4.75 0.59 -2.55
N ASN A 131 3.47 0.33 -2.42
CA ASN A 131 2.50 0.38 -3.51
C ASN A 131 1.59 1.58 -3.28
N PHE A 132 1.27 2.33 -4.33
CA PHE A 132 0.48 3.54 -4.24
C PHE A 132 -0.83 3.36 -5.01
N CYS A 133 -1.85 4.12 -4.63
CA CYS A 133 -3.10 4.18 -5.38
C CYS A 133 -3.68 5.59 -5.40
N SER A 134 -4.52 5.87 -6.40
CA SER A 134 -5.33 7.08 -6.45
C SER A 134 -6.42 7.06 -5.36
N GLU A 135 -6.99 8.24 -5.08
CA GLU A 135 -8.14 8.38 -4.17
C GLU A 135 -9.33 7.51 -4.61
N LYS A 136 -9.50 7.29 -5.92
CA LYS A 136 -10.56 6.46 -6.50
C LYS A 136 -10.59 5.06 -5.89
N VAL A 137 -9.43 4.43 -5.69
CA VAL A 137 -9.34 3.08 -5.10
C VAL A 137 -9.81 3.08 -3.64
N LEU A 138 -9.44 4.12 -2.88
CA LEU A 138 -9.85 4.28 -1.49
C LEU A 138 -11.37 4.50 -1.38
N LEU A 139 -11.95 5.32 -2.25
CA LEU A 139 -13.39 5.56 -2.30
C LEU A 139 -14.17 4.27 -2.61
N LEU A 140 -13.70 3.46 -3.56
CA LEU A 140 -14.30 2.15 -3.85
C LEU A 140 -14.16 1.18 -2.67
N ALA A 141 -13.01 1.19 -1.98
CA ALA A 141 -12.81 0.39 -0.78
C ALA A 141 -13.81 0.75 0.32
N ARG A 142 -14.09 2.06 0.49
CA ARG A 142 -15.11 2.55 1.42
C ARG A 142 -16.51 2.14 1.01
N GLU A 143 -16.90 2.44 -0.22
CA GLU A 143 -18.23 2.16 -0.78
C GLU A 143 -18.58 0.67 -0.63
N HIS A 144 -17.63 -0.19 -0.98
CA HIS A 144 -17.81 -1.63 -0.93
C HIS A 144 -17.37 -2.25 0.39
N ARG A 145 -16.95 -1.47 1.38
CA ARG A 145 -16.51 -1.94 2.70
C ARG A 145 -15.52 -3.10 2.62
N TRP A 146 -14.47 -2.96 1.81
CA TRP A 146 -13.46 -4.01 1.67
C TRP A 146 -12.80 -4.34 3.01
N THR A 147 -12.37 -5.59 3.18
CA THR A 147 -11.72 -6.04 4.42
C THR A 147 -10.21 -6.17 4.29
N ASN A 148 -9.51 -5.95 5.41
CA ASN A 148 -8.05 -6.06 5.52
C ASN A 148 -7.23 -5.07 4.67
N PHE A 149 -7.84 -3.94 4.25
CA PHE A 149 -7.13 -2.83 3.63
C PHE A 149 -6.63 -1.83 4.68
N ARG A 150 -5.45 -1.27 4.42
CA ARG A 150 -4.89 -0.10 5.11
C ARG A 150 -4.46 0.91 4.06
N PHE A 151 -4.83 2.17 4.26
CA PHE A 151 -4.43 3.28 3.40
C PHE A 151 -3.65 4.30 4.22
N ASP A 152 -2.60 4.85 3.63
CA ASP A 152 -1.80 5.93 4.19
C ASP A 152 -1.60 7.00 3.11
N THR A 153 -1.49 8.27 3.50
CA THR A 153 -1.23 9.33 2.54
C THR A 153 0.23 9.30 2.10
N MET A 154 0.48 9.47 0.79
CA MET A 154 1.83 9.47 0.22
C MET A 154 2.76 10.50 0.89
N GLY A 155 2.21 11.65 1.29
CA GLY A 155 2.95 12.70 1.98
C GLY A 155 3.17 12.48 3.48
N SER A 156 2.62 11.40 4.08
CA SER A 156 2.95 11.03 5.46
C SER A 156 4.41 10.63 5.57
N THR A 157 4.99 10.84 6.74
CA THR A 157 6.34 10.32 6.98
C THR A 157 6.31 8.79 6.93
N ILE A 158 7.37 8.17 6.42
CA ILE A 158 7.37 6.70 6.25
C ILE A 158 7.16 5.99 7.58
N ARG A 159 7.77 6.52 8.66
CA ARG A 159 7.59 6.00 10.02
C ARG A 159 6.12 6.02 10.43
N TRP A 160 5.41 7.10 10.12
CA TRP A 160 4.00 7.23 10.45
C TRP A 160 3.11 6.36 9.57
N ALA A 161 3.42 6.26 8.27
CA ALA A 161 2.72 5.37 7.36
C ALA A 161 2.86 3.88 7.75
N LEU A 162 3.95 3.49 8.41
CA LEU A 162 4.16 2.11 8.85
C LEU A 162 3.61 1.81 10.26
N GLN A 163 3.63 2.79 11.17
CA GLN A 163 3.33 2.58 12.60
C GLN A 163 2.02 3.24 13.07
N GLY A 164 1.51 4.21 12.30
CA GLY A 164 0.29 4.93 12.63
C GLY A 164 -0.98 4.11 12.40
N PRO A 165 -2.15 4.67 12.71
CA PRO A 165 -3.45 4.00 12.48
C PRO A 165 -3.86 3.98 11.00
N GLY A 166 -3.19 4.75 10.14
CA GLY A 166 -3.62 4.96 8.75
C GLY A 166 -4.90 5.79 8.64
N VAL A 167 -5.42 5.91 7.41
CA VAL A 167 -6.69 6.59 7.13
C VAL A 167 -7.85 5.69 7.55
N ASP A 168 -8.72 6.19 8.44
CA ASP A 168 -9.99 5.53 8.78
C ASP A 168 -11.01 5.70 7.63
N TYR A 169 -10.82 4.90 6.58
CA TYR A 169 -11.65 4.97 5.38
C TYR A 169 -13.05 4.36 5.57
N LEU A 170 -13.34 3.68 6.68
CA LEU A 170 -14.65 3.14 7.03
C LEU A 170 -15.37 3.95 8.11
N GLY A 171 -14.69 4.94 8.69
CA GLY A 171 -15.22 5.80 9.74
C GLY A 171 -16.47 6.59 9.33
N PRO A 172 -17.32 6.98 10.29
CA PRO A 172 -18.54 7.75 10.02
C PRO A 172 -18.25 9.19 9.58
N ALA A 173 -17.09 9.75 9.96
CA ALA A 173 -16.68 11.10 9.56
C ALA A 173 -16.11 11.09 8.12
N TRP A 174 -16.68 11.90 7.23
CA TRP A 174 -16.22 12.04 5.84
C TRP A 174 -16.25 13.51 5.39
N PRO A 175 -15.16 14.05 4.78
CA PRO A 175 -13.88 13.40 4.48
C PRO A 175 -13.15 12.95 5.75
N PRO A 176 -12.32 11.90 5.68
CA PRO A 176 -11.61 11.40 6.84
C PRO A 176 -10.52 12.40 7.23
N LYS A 177 -9.99 12.25 8.44
CA LYS A 177 -8.75 12.92 8.79
C LYS A 177 -7.60 12.28 8.01
N TRP A 178 -7.21 12.92 6.90
CA TRP A 178 -6.18 12.43 5.98
C TRP A 178 -4.80 12.22 6.61
N TYR A 179 -4.48 13.01 7.64
CA TYR A 179 -3.24 12.90 8.41
C TYR A 179 -3.62 12.65 9.87
N PRO A 180 -3.59 11.39 10.32
CA PRO A 180 -3.90 11.05 11.71
C PRO A 180 -2.96 11.79 12.67
N ASP A 181 -3.47 12.09 13.87
CA ASP A 181 -2.70 12.81 14.89
C ASP A 181 -1.47 12.00 15.33
N PRO A 182 -0.29 12.61 15.41
CA PRO A 182 0.89 11.93 15.92
C PRO A 182 0.72 11.58 17.41
N PRO A 183 1.53 10.64 17.96
CA PRO A 183 1.36 10.14 19.34
C PRO A 183 1.55 11.20 20.45
N TYR A 184 2.10 12.36 20.09
CA TYR A 184 2.31 13.53 20.95
C TYR A 184 1.22 14.60 20.81
N PHE A 185 0.28 14.45 19.88
CA PHE A 185 -0.80 15.42 19.73
C PHE A 185 -1.65 15.50 21.01
N GLY A 186 -1.82 16.71 21.54
CA GLY A 186 -2.53 16.93 22.79
C GLY A 186 -1.78 16.53 24.07
N LYS A 187 -0.52 16.07 23.97
CA LYS A 187 0.33 15.76 25.13
C LYS A 187 1.31 16.90 25.40
N SER A 188 1.49 17.25 26.66
CA SER A 188 2.56 18.14 27.13
C SER A 188 3.91 17.43 27.07
N VAL A 189 5.00 18.21 27.05
CA VAL A 189 6.39 17.68 27.06
C VAL A 189 6.62 16.76 28.27
N ARG A 190 5.99 17.04 29.43
CA ARG A 190 6.07 16.20 30.63
C ARG A 190 5.36 14.86 30.51
N GLU A 191 4.35 14.74 29.65
CA GLU A 191 3.62 13.49 29.41
C GLU A 191 4.31 12.59 28.38
N TRP A 192 5.42 13.07 27.81
CA TRP A 192 6.17 12.39 26.75
C TRP A 192 7.57 11.91 27.18
N VAL A 193 8.12 12.47 28.26
CA VAL A 193 9.41 12.09 28.87
C VAL A 193 9.21 11.03 29.94
#